data_AF-A0A4S8YLP2-F1
#
_entry.id   AF-A0A4S8YLP2-F1
#
_cell.length_a   1.000
_cell.length_b   1.000
_cell.length_c   1.000
_cell.angle_alpha   90.00
_cell.angle_beta   90.00
_cell.angle_gamma   90.00
#
_symmetry.space_group_name_H-M   'P 1'
#
loop_
_entity.id
_entity.type
_entity.pdbx_description
1 polymer ?
#
loop_
_entity_poly.entity_id
_entity_poly.type
_entity_poly.pdbx_seq_one_letter_code
_entity_poly.pdbx_strand_id
1 'polypeptide(L)'
;MPPVTIHCVRHAQGFHNTSVANHAIHDPMLTQLGEEQCKALQANFPFMDRVDGVVASPLKRTVYTALHSFTPAIKNKHLKVYALPELQETSDLPCDTGSDVRVLESEFKGQPVDLSYMYTPQAKAWNNKTGKWGATASAVDDRARIAREWLYNRPEKEIVVVTHGGFLHYFTEDWMDTHKMDGTPSAGNPPLHRHRHRRRSDAPPLPSDSITSLRHIRSQSESGSGSDAYSSHHHHHHHHHHHHQFSRDTQTSSSSSLAFREHMQHHHPHSHRIPGTGWYNTEYRSYNFGNNPRSGRVILVETEQSRARRSGNDQPLSREEQSNLHRTESKQKAEEEKAYQKASGIQAKV
;
A
#
# COMPACT_ATOMS: atom_id res chain seq x y z
N MET A 1 -17.04 -15.93 -17.32
CA MET A 1 -17.56 -15.78 -15.95
C MET A 1 -18.33 -14.46 -15.87
N PRO A 2 -19.44 -14.38 -15.12
CA PRO A 2 -20.14 -13.11 -14.90
C PRO A 2 -19.21 -12.07 -14.26
N PRO A 3 -19.52 -10.76 -14.37
CA PRO A 3 -18.63 -9.71 -13.89
C PRO A 3 -18.36 -9.84 -12.39
N VAL A 4 -17.08 -9.81 -12.03
CA VAL A 4 -16.62 -9.66 -10.65
C VAL A 4 -16.63 -8.16 -10.34
N THR A 5 -17.42 -7.76 -9.34
CA THR A 5 -17.45 -6.40 -8.83
C THR A 5 -16.58 -6.29 -7.59
N ILE A 6 -15.72 -5.28 -7.58
CA ILE A 6 -14.85 -4.96 -6.44
C ILE A 6 -15.36 -3.68 -5.78
N HIS A 7 -15.57 -3.74 -4.47
CA HIS A 7 -15.85 -2.57 -3.63
C HIS A 7 -14.58 -2.18 -2.89
N CYS A 8 -13.86 -1.20 -3.42
CA CYS A 8 -12.66 -0.65 -2.79
C CYS A 8 -13.07 0.27 -1.64
N VAL A 9 -12.48 0.09 -0.47
CA VAL A 9 -12.78 0.84 0.75
C VAL A 9 -11.48 1.41 1.33
N ARG A 10 -11.41 2.72 1.56
CA ARG A 10 -10.33 3.29 2.39
C ARG A 10 -10.61 2.97 3.85
N HIS A 11 -9.59 2.56 4.60
CA HIS A 11 -9.73 2.28 6.03
C HIS A 11 -10.33 3.46 6.82
N ALA A 12 -10.95 3.13 7.95
CA ALA A 12 -11.43 4.11 8.91
C ALA A 12 -10.28 4.84 9.61
N GLN A 13 -10.57 5.92 10.33
CA GLN A 13 -9.55 6.70 11.02
C GLN A 13 -8.71 5.82 11.96
N GLY A 14 -7.40 5.78 11.70
CA GLY A 14 -6.40 5.21 12.60
C GLY A 14 -5.68 6.30 13.38
N PHE A 15 -4.94 5.91 14.42
CA PHE A 15 -4.16 6.87 15.21
C PHE A 15 -3.16 7.70 14.38
N HIS A 16 -2.63 7.14 13.28
CA HIS A 16 -1.77 7.90 12.36
C HIS A 16 -2.48 9.08 11.68
N ASN A 17 -3.80 9.01 11.43
CA ASN A 17 -4.53 10.09 10.77
C ASN A 17 -4.74 11.31 11.69
N THR A 18 -4.50 11.20 13.00
CA THR A 18 -4.81 12.29 13.95
C THR A 18 -3.70 13.33 14.03
N SER A 19 -2.46 12.99 13.64
CA SER A 19 -1.36 13.95 13.53
C SER A 19 -0.17 13.38 12.76
N VAL A 20 0.65 14.26 12.16
CA VAL A 20 1.90 13.86 11.48
C VAL A 20 2.88 13.15 12.42
N ALA A 21 2.92 13.53 13.70
CA ALA A 21 3.78 12.88 14.69
C ALA A 21 3.43 11.40 14.87
N ASN A 22 2.14 11.05 14.71
CA ASN A 22 1.67 9.69 14.86
C ASN A 22 2.06 8.78 13.69
N HIS A 23 2.67 9.31 12.61
CA HIS A 23 3.27 8.48 11.57
C HIS A 23 4.44 7.63 12.10
N ALA A 24 4.99 7.98 13.28
CA ALA A 24 6.01 7.19 13.97
C ALA A 24 5.43 5.97 14.73
N ILE A 25 4.11 5.91 14.93
CA ILE A 25 3.46 4.75 15.59
C ILE A 25 3.51 3.59 14.61
N HIS A 26 4.12 2.48 15.01
CA HIS A 26 4.18 1.27 14.20
C HIS A 26 2.82 0.58 14.11
N ASP A 27 2.37 0.25 12.89
CA ASP A 27 1.13 -0.49 12.59
C ASP A 27 -0.08 -0.11 13.48
N PRO A 28 -0.52 1.16 13.45
CA PRO A 28 -1.46 1.71 14.42
C PRO A 28 -2.86 1.15 14.25
N MET A 29 -3.56 1.07 15.40
CA MET A 29 -4.95 0.69 15.53
C MET A 29 -5.90 1.78 15.01
N LEU A 30 -7.19 1.43 14.92
CA LEU A 30 -8.27 2.40 14.76
C LEU A 30 -8.41 3.27 16.01
N THR A 31 -8.89 4.50 15.82
CA THR A 31 -9.39 5.33 16.91
C THR A 31 -10.84 4.97 17.22
N GLN A 32 -11.39 5.49 18.33
CA GLN A 32 -12.83 5.38 18.61
C GLN A 32 -13.69 5.97 17.48
N LEU A 33 -13.30 7.13 16.93
CA LEU A 33 -13.98 7.71 15.77
C LEU A 33 -13.87 6.77 14.54
N GLY A 34 -12.74 6.09 14.37
CA GLY A 34 -12.59 5.06 13.34
C GLY A 34 -13.58 3.90 13.49
N GLU A 35 -13.84 3.45 14.72
CA GLU A 35 -14.86 2.43 14.97
C GLU A 35 -16.28 2.94 14.66
N GLU A 36 -16.59 4.20 14.99
CA GLU A 36 -17.86 4.83 14.65
C GLU A 36 -18.05 4.95 13.13
N GLN A 37 -17.00 5.33 12.40
CA GLN A 37 -16.98 5.32 10.95
C GLN A 37 -17.21 3.90 10.40
N CYS A 38 -16.63 2.87 11.01
CA CYS A 38 -16.86 1.49 10.59
C CYS A 38 -18.34 1.08 10.73
N LYS A 39 -18.99 1.48 11.84
CA LYS A 39 -20.43 1.24 12.08
C LYS A 39 -21.28 2.00 11.07
N ALA A 40 -20.92 3.25 10.76
CA ALA A 40 -21.62 4.04 9.75
C ALA A 40 -21.52 3.39 8.37
N LEU A 41 -20.34 2.89 7.98
CA LEU A 41 -20.17 2.15 6.74
C LEU A 41 -21.02 0.87 6.74
N GLN A 42 -21.01 0.09 7.83
CA GLN A 42 -21.84 -1.11 7.94
C GLN A 42 -23.33 -0.82 7.69
N ALA A 43 -23.85 0.26 8.29
CA ALA A 43 -25.26 0.63 8.19
C ALA A 43 -25.66 1.13 6.79
N ASN A 44 -24.72 1.75 6.06
CA ASN A 44 -25.00 2.45 4.80
C ASN A 44 -24.48 1.73 3.56
N PHE A 45 -23.78 0.60 3.71
CA PHE A 45 -23.23 -0.14 2.59
C PHE A 45 -24.32 -0.97 1.88
N PRO A 46 -24.78 -0.57 0.68
CA PRO A 46 -26.01 -1.10 0.07
C PRO A 46 -25.82 -2.51 -0.53
N PHE A 47 -24.60 -3.02 -0.56
CA PHE A 47 -24.25 -4.28 -1.20
C PHE A 47 -23.96 -5.41 -0.20
N MET A 48 -24.18 -5.18 1.10
CA MET A 48 -23.83 -6.10 2.19
C MET A 48 -24.28 -7.54 1.94
N ASP A 49 -25.52 -7.73 1.49
CA ASP A 49 -26.10 -9.05 1.24
C ASP A 49 -25.52 -9.77 0.03
N ARG A 50 -24.82 -9.07 -0.86
CA ARG A 50 -24.21 -9.62 -2.07
C ARG A 50 -22.74 -9.98 -1.87
N VAL A 51 -22.05 -9.31 -0.93
CA VAL A 51 -20.63 -9.57 -0.61
C VAL A 51 -20.40 -11.05 -0.32
N ASP A 52 -19.55 -11.68 -1.11
CA ASP A 52 -19.14 -13.08 -0.94
C ASP A 52 -17.62 -13.25 -0.77
N GLY A 53 -16.86 -12.14 -0.82
CA GLY A 53 -15.44 -12.09 -0.44
C GLY A 53 -15.07 -10.82 0.33
N VAL A 54 -14.18 -10.95 1.31
CA VAL A 54 -13.60 -9.80 2.04
C VAL A 54 -12.08 -9.95 2.07
N VAL A 55 -11.39 -8.94 1.55
CA VAL A 55 -9.93 -8.88 1.46
C VAL A 55 -9.47 -7.58 2.09
N ALA A 56 -8.39 -7.62 2.85
CA ALA A 56 -7.82 -6.43 3.47
C ALA A 56 -6.30 -6.41 3.33
N SER A 57 -5.74 -5.21 3.33
CA SER A 57 -4.33 -5.05 3.68
C SER A 57 -4.05 -5.62 5.08
N PRO A 58 -2.86 -6.23 5.32
CA PRO A 58 -2.55 -6.86 6.60
C PRO A 58 -2.25 -5.88 7.75
N LEU A 59 -2.37 -4.56 7.53
CA LEU A 59 -2.20 -3.58 8.59
C LEU A 59 -3.41 -3.59 9.53
N LYS A 60 -3.18 -3.36 10.83
CA LYS A 60 -4.23 -3.54 11.84
C LYS A 60 -5.46 -2.70 11.54
N ARG A 61 -5.28 -1.42 11.19
CA ARG A 61 -6.38 -0.51 10.82
C ARG A 61 -7.26 -1.05 9.69
N THR A 62 -6.71 -1.66 8.65
CA THR A 62 -7.48 -2.18 7.51
C THR A 62 -8.20 -3.48 7.88
N VAL A 63 -7.53 -4.37 8.62
CA VAL A 63 -8.16 -5.61 9.11
C VAL A 63 -9.32 -5.28 10.06
N TYR A 64 -9.14 -4.35 10.99
CA TYR A 64 -10.22 -3.92 11.87
C TYR A 64 -11.34 -3.20 11.12
N THR A 65 -11.04 -2.34 10.13
CA THR A 65 -12.11 -1.77 9.30
C THR A 65 -12.90 -2.87 8.58
N ALA A 66 -12.23 -3.88 8.03
CA ALA A 66 -12.90 -5.01 7.39
C ALA A 66 -13.80 -5.79 8.38
N LEU A 67 -13.26 -6.17 9.54
CA LEU A 67 -13.98 -6.92 10.56
C LEU A 67 -15.22 -6.14 11.06
N HIS A 68 -15.07 -4.86 11.40
CA HIS A 68 -16.14 -4.06 11.97
C HIS A 68 -17.18 -3.64 10.92
N SER A 69 -16.77 -3.21 9.72
CA SER A 69 -17.72 -2.72 8.72
C SER A 69 -18.50 -3.84 8.03
N PHE A 70 -17.91 -5.02 7.85
CA PHE A 70 -18.51 -6.12 7.09
C PHE A 70 -18.89 -7.31 7.97
N THR A 71 -19.03 -7.10 9.29
CA THR A 71 -19.49 -8.12 10.23
C THR A 71 -20.73 -8.87 9.75
N PRO A 72 -21.80 -8.24 9.19
CA PRO A 72 -22.98 -8.98 8.75
C PRO A 72 -22.67 -10.01 7.66
N ALA A 73 -21.93 -9.62 6.61
CA ALA A 73 -21.53 -10.54 5.55
C ALA A 73 -20.62 -11.67 6.08
N ILE A 74 -19.63 -11.31 6.92
CA ILE A 74 -18.71 -12.25 7.56
C ILE A 74 -19.45 -13.30 8.38
N LYS A 75 -20.38 -12.88 9.25
CA LYS A 75 -21.11 -13.79 10.13
C LYS A 75 -22.14 -14.62 9.37
N ASN A 76 -22.97 -13.98 8.53
CA ASN A 76 -24.09 -14.65 7.87
C ASN A 76 -23.64 -15.67 6.82
N LYS A 77 -22.49 -15.44 6.18
CA LYS A 77 -21.95 -16.31 5.13
C LYS A 77 -20.68 -17.05 5.56
N HIS A 78 -20.29 -16.94 6.83
CA HIS A 78 -19.08 -17.54 7.40
C HIS A 78 -17.81 -17.21 6.62
N LEU A 79 -17.70 -15.97 6.14
CA LEU A 79 -16.55 -15.51 5.37
C LEU A 79 -15.34 -15.28 6.28
N LYS A 80 -14.16 -15.38 5.70
CA LYS A 80 -12.92 -14.87 6.30
C LYS A 80 -12.53 -13.55 5.67
N VAL A 81 -11.78 -12.73 6.41
CA VAL A 81 -11.01 -11.61 5.88
C VAL A 81 -9.65 -12.13 5.44
N TYR A 82 -9.39 -12.13 4.13
CA TYR A 82 -8.08 -12.52 3.60
C TYR A 82 -7.10 -11.34 3.69
N ALA A 83 -6.02 -11.50 4.46
CA ALA A 83 -4.96 -10.50 4.54
C ALA A 83 -4.03 -10.64 3.33
N LEU A 84 -4.01 -9.63 2.44
CA LEU A 84 -3.21 -9.63 1.20
C LEU A 84 -2.12 -8.55 1.27
N PRO A 85 -0.82 -8.92 1.28
CA PRO A 85 0.28 -7.99 1.53
C PRO A 85 0.51 -7.00 0.38
N GLU A 86 0.03 -7.29 -0.82
CA GLU A 86 0.08 -6.35 -1.94
C GLU A 86 -0.70 -5.06 -1.66
N LEU A 87 -1.75 -5.11 -0.81
CA LEU A 87 -2.64 -3.99 -0.52
C LEU A 87 -2.11 -2.99 0.53
N GLN A 88 -0.86 -3.12 0.98
CA GLN A 88 -0.25 -2.19 1.95
C GLN A 88 -0.16 -0.75 1.42
N GLU A 89 -0.17 0.22 2.33
CA GLU A 89 0.05 1.63 1.98
C GLU A 89 1.41 1.85 1.30
N THR A 90 1.54 2.99 0.63
CA THR A 90 2.64 3.30 -0.27
C THR A 90 3.94 3.68 0.43
N SER A 91 3.89 4.25 1.63
CA SER A 91 5.09 4.75 2.30
C SER A 91 5.84 3.66 3.08
N ASP A 92 7.07 3.96 3.49
CA ASP A 92 7.90 3.16 4.40
C ASP A 92 7.91 3.71 5.83
N LEU A 93 6.99 4.62 6.17
CA LEU A 93 6.87 5.13 7.53
C LEU A 93 6.48 3.98 8.48
N PRO A 94 6.81 4.09 9.78
CA PRO A 94 6.42 3.09 10.78
C PRO A 94 4.92 2.77 10.75
N CYS A 95 4.07 3.78 10.57
CA CYS A 95 2.62 3.58 10.49
C CYS A 95 2.18 2.75 9.29
N ASP A 96 2.96 2.70 8.22
CA ASP A 96 2.65 1.96 7.01
C ASP A 96 3.38 0.62 6.93
N THR A 97 4.18 0.29 7.95
CA THR A 97 4.92 -0.95 8.06
C THR A 97 4.14 -1.94 8.91
N GLY A 98 3.90 -3.15 8.39
CA GLY A 98 3.07 -4.14 9.06
C GLY A 98 3.77 -4.90 10.19
N SER A 99 3.00 -5.40 11.14
CA SER A 99 3.52 -6.24 12.23
C SER A 99 3.99 -7.63 11.76
N ASP A 100 4.89 -8.26 12.53
CA ASP A 100 5.25 -9.68 12.36
C ASP A 100 4.00 -10.55 12.43
N VAL A 101 3.95 -11.63 11.63
CA VAL A 101 2.79 -12.52 11.55
C VAL A 101 2.34 -13.04 12.93
N ARG A 102 3.28 -13.32 13.85
CA ARG A 102 2.95 -13.80 15.21
C ARG A 102 2.23 -12.74 16.04
N VAL A 103 2.55 -11.46 15.82
CA VAL A 103 1.84 -10.35 16.46
C VAL A 103 0.42 -10.27 15.91
N LEU A 104 0.25 -10.40 14.59
CA LEU A 104 -1.07 -10.40 13.95
C LEU A 104 -1.93 -11.61 14.39
N GLU A 105 -1.33 -12.79 14.53
CA GLU A 105 -2.02 -13.97 15.04
C GLU A 105 -2.51 -13.80 16.48
N SER A 106 -1.68 -13.20 17.34
CA SER A 106 -2.08 -12.88 18.71
C SER A 106 -3.19 -11.82 18.73
N GLU A 107 -3.07 -10.77 17.91
CA GLU A 107 -4.04 -9.67 17.81
C GLU A 107 -5.42 -10.17 17.36
N PHE A 108 -5.45 -11.01 16.31
CA PHE A 108 -6.67 -11.49 15.67
C PHE A 108 -7.07 -12.90 16.13
N LYS A 109 -6.56 -13.36 17.27
CA LYS A 109 -6.88 -14.69 17.80
C LYS A 109 -8.39 -14.82 18.00
N GLY A 110 -8.99 -15.82 17.35
CA GLY A 110 -10.43 -16.08 17.41
C GLY A 110 -11.28 -15.23 16.46
N GLN A 111 -10.66 -14.33 15.68
CA GLN A 111 -11.32 -13.60 14.60
C GLN A 111 -11.20 -14.38 13.27
N PRO A 112 -12.14 -14.22 12.33
CA PRO A 112 -12.12 -14.91 11.04
C PRO A 112 -11.14 -14.23 10.07
N VAL A 113 -9.86 -14.15 10.43
CA VAL A 113 -8.80 -13.54 9.61
C VAL A 113 -7.89 -14.65 9.06
N ASP A 114 -7.68 -14.65 7.75
CA ASP A 114 -6.74 -15.54 7.08
C ASP A 114 -5.40 -14.83 6.86
N LEU A 115 -4.37 -15.26 7.59
CA LEU A 115 -3.02 -14.71 7.55
C LEU A 115 -2.04 -15.57 6.73
N SER A 116 -2.53 -16.53 5.95
CA SER A 116 -1.67 -17.49 5.22
C SER A 116 -0.61 -16.82 4.33
N TYR A 117 -0.91 -15.69 3.72
CA TYR A 117 0.03 -14.93 2.88
C TYR A 117 1.13 -14.18 3.66
N MET A 118 1.01 -14.06 4.98
CA MET A 118 2.00 -13.37 5.81
C MET A 118 3.22 -14.24 6.14
N TYR A 119 3.12 -15.54 5.91
CA TYR A 119 4.18 -16.51 6.12
C TYR A 119 5.17 -16.52 4.97
N THR A 120 6.11 -15.58 4.99
CA THR A 120 7.17 -15.49 3.99
C THR A 120 8.55 -15.77 4.60
N PRO A 121 9.52 -16.30 3.83
CA PRO A 121 10.90 -16.41 4.30
C PRO A 121 11.45 -15.04 4.69
N GLN A 122 12.33 -14.96 5.69
CA GLN A 122 12.89 -13.69 6.19
C GLN A 122 13.50 -12.81 5.08
N ALA A 123 14.19 -13.41 4.11
CA ALA A 123 14.77 -12.70 2.97
C ALA A 123 13.72 -12.08 2.02
N LYS A 124 12.45 -12.46 2.16
CA LYS A 124 11.28 -11.99 1.41
C LYS A 124 10.16 -11.51 2.34
N ALA A 125 10.51 -11.09 3.56
CA ALA A 125 9.56 -10.56 4.54
C ALA A 125 8.68 -9.47 3.91
N TRP A 126 7.35 -9.61 4.02
CA TRP A 126 6.40 -8.70 3.37
C TRP A 126 6.32 -7.32 4.04
N ASN A 127 6.76 -7.25 5.28
CA ASN A 127 6.65 -6.10 6.17
C ASN A 127 7.97 -5.36 6.39
N ASN A 128 8.90 -5.40 5.43
CA ASN A 128 10.20 -4.72 5.55
C ASN A 128 10.32 -3.45 4.68
N LYS A 129 9.35 -3.18 3.81
CA LYS A 129 9.33 -2.03 2.88
C LYS A 129 10.55 -1.93 1.96
N THR A 130 11.08 -3.07 1.52
CA THR A 130 12.21 -3.17 0.58
C THR A 130 11.87 -4.00 -0.65
N GLY A 131 12.61 -3.80 -1.76
CA GLY A 131 12.41 -4.54 -3.01
C GLY A 131 10.97 -4.39 -3.53
N LYS A 132 10.28 -5.51 -3.78
CA LYS A 132 8.85 -5.53 -4.16
C LYS A 132 7.96 -4.77 -3.16
N TRP A 133 8.33 -4.73 -1.89
CA TRP A 133 7.57 -4.06 -0.83
C TRP A 133 7.95 -2.59 -0.68
N GLY A 134 8.90 -2.12 -1.50
CA GLY A 134 9.43 -0.77 -1.48
C GLY A 134 8.37 0.33 -1.64
N ALA A 135 8.74 1.50 -1.16
CA ALA A 135 7.94 2.72 -1.27
C ALA A 135 8.29 3.53 -2.52
N THR A 136 8.70 2.89 -3.62
CA THR A 136 8.90 3.54 -4.92
C THR A 136 7.65 3.42 -5.76
N ALA A 137 7.41 4.39 -6.65
CA ALA A 137 6.23 4.38 -7.51
C ALA A 137 6.12 3.06 -8.32
N SER A 138 7.24 2.55 -8.84
CA SER A 138 7.27 1.27 -9.57
C SER A 138 6.92 0.07 -8.69
N ALA A 139 7.47 -0.04 -7.48
CA ALA A 139 7.17 -1.13 -6.56
C ALA A 139 5.69 -1.11 -6.13
N VAL A 140 5.12 0.07 -5.88
CA VAL A 140 3.71 0.22 -5.52
C VAL A 140 2.80 -0.14 -6.71
N ASP A 141 3.13 0.32 -7.93
CA ASP A 141 2.39 -0.03 -9.15
C ASP A 141 2.41 -1.55 -9.42
N ASP A 142 3.57 -2.19 -9.25
CA ASP A 142 3.68 -3.64 -9.40
C ASP A 142 2.85 -4.40 -8.36
N ARG A 143 2.81 -3.94 -7.10
CA ARG A 143 1.92 -4.53 -6.08
C ARG A 143 0.46 -4.35 -6.47
N ALA A 144 0.07 -3.18 -6.94
CA ALA A 144 -1.29 -2.90 -7.38
C ALA A 144 -1.71 -3.81 -8.56
N ARG A 145 -0.83 -3.99 -9.56
CA ARG A 145 -1.03 -4.92 -10.67
C ARG A 145 -1.21 -6.36 -10.19
N ILE A 146 -0.31 -6.85 -9.32
CA ILE A 146 -0.39 -8.22 -8.78
C ILE A 146 -1.68 -8.42 -7.99
N ALA A 147 -2.12 -7.43 -7.20
CA ALA A 147 -3.39 -7.48 -6.48
C ALA A 147 -4.58 -7.56 -7.44
N ARG A 148 -4.60 -6.77 -8.52
CA ARG A 148 -5.65 -6.84 -9.55
C ARG A 148 -5.71 -8.22 -10.20
N GLU A 149 -4.56 -8.79 -10.57
CA GLU A 149 -4.46 -10.14 -11.15
C GLU A 149 -4.92 -11.21 -10.16
N TRP A 150 -4.56 -11.12 -8.88
CA TRP A 150 -5.01 -12.05 -7.84
C TRP A 150 -6.53 -11.99 -7.69
N LEU A 151 -7.11 -10.79 -7.60
CA LEU A 151 -8.55 -10.57 -7.47
C LEU A 151 -9.33 -11.03 -8.72
N TYR A 152 -8.77 -10.86 -9.92
CA TYR A 152 -9.39 -11.31 -11.17
C TYR A 152 -9.56 -12.83 -11.25
N ASN A 153 -8.68 -13.59 -10.59
CA ASN A 153 -8.71 -15.05 -10.56
C ASN A 153 -9.49 -15.62 -9.36
N ARG A 154 -10.22 -14.78 -8.63
CA ARG A 154 -11.07 -15.19 -7.52
C ARG A 154 -12.39 -15.80 -8.02
N PRO A 155 -12.91 -16.85 -7.35
CA PRO A 155 -14.23 -17.40 -7.66
C PRO A 155 -15.40 -16.53 -7.16
N GLU A 156 -15.16 -15.62 -6.23
CA GLU A 156 -16.16 -14.69 -5.67
C GLU A 156 -16.71 -13.71 -6.73
N LYS A 157 -17.97 -13.29 -6.55
CA LYS A 157 -18.66 -12.37 -7.48
C LYS A 157 -18.60 -10.92 -7.00
N GLU A 158 -18.70 -10.68 -5.70
CA GLU A 158 -18.66 -9.35 -5.10
C GLU A 158 -17.71 -9.32 -3.92
N ILE A 159 -16.54 -8.72 -4.15
CA ILE A 159 -15.45 -8.68 -3.19
C ILE A 159 -15.31 -7.27 -2.63
N VAL A 160 -15.27 -7.17 -1.31
CA VAL A 160 -14.83 -5.96 -0.63
C VAL A 160 -13.32 -5.99 -0.46
N VAL A 161 -12.65 -4.89 -0.83
CA VAL A 161 -11.20 -4.72 -0.68
C VAL A 161 -10.94 -3.51 0.21
N VAL A 162 -10.50 -3.75 1.45
CA VAL A 162 -10.18 -2.68 2.41
C VAL A 162 -8.69 -2.37 2.39
N THR A 163 -8.33 -1.14 2.03
CA THR A 163 -6.94 -0.70 1.85
C THR A 163 -6.79 0.78 2.25
N HIS A 164 -5.85 1.52 1.65
CA HIS A 164 -5.40 2.83 2.07
C HIS A 164 -5.55 3.85 0.95
N GLY A 165 -5.68 5.14 1.30
CA GLY A 165 -5.93 6.21 0.32
C GLY A 165 -4.81 6.33 -0.72
N GLY A 166 -3.55 6.36 -0.28
CA GLY A 166 -2.41 6.46 -1.19
C GLY A 166 -2.34 5.30 -2.17
N PHE A 167 -2.52 4.07 -1.65
CA PHE A 167 -2.50 2.85 -2.47
C PHE A 167 -3.66 2.78 -3.46
N LEU A 168 -4.84 3.29 -3.10
CA LEU A 168 -6.02 3.24 -3.98
C LEU A 168 -5.80 3.92 -5.32
N HIS A 169 -5.02 5.01 -5.36
CA HIS A 169 -4.66 5.66 -6.63
C HIS A 169 -3.91 4.71 -7.59
N TYR A 170 -2.95 3.93 -7.08
CA TYR A 170 -2.25 2.89 -7.85
C TYR A 170 -3.16 1.72 -8.21
N PHE A 171 -4.04 1.37 -7.28
CA PHE A 171 -4.91 0.22 -7.44
C PHE A 171 -6.00 0.43 -8.49
N THR A 172 -6.57 1.63 -8.55
CA THR A 172 -7.67 2.00 -9.46
C THR A 172 -7.20 2.71 -10.72
N GLU A 173 -5.93 3.14 -10.79
CA GLU A 173 -5.35 3.91 -11.89
C GLU A 173 -6.13 5.23 -12.15
N ASP A 174 -6.68 5.84 -11.09
CA ASP A 174 -7.61 6.98 -11.16
C ASP A 174 -6.99 8.31 -11.64
N TRP A 175 -5.67 8.38 -11.77
CA TRP A 175 -4.97 9.45 -12.48
C TRP A 175 -5.14 9.38 -14.01
N MET A 176 -5.56 8.24 -14.58
CA MET A 176 -5.68 8.10 -16.05
C MET A 176 -6.93 8.80 -16.62
N ASP A 177 -7.91 9.14 -15.78
CA ASP A 177 -9.11 9.86 -16.20
C ASP A 177 -8.87 11.36 -16.44
N THR A 178 -7.70 11.92 -16.05
CA THR A 178 -7.35 13.31 -16.34
C THR A 178 -6.88 13.55 -17.77
N HIS A 179 -6.89 12.54 -18.65
CA HIS A 179 -6.48 12.66 -20.06
C HIS A 179 -7.61 12.42 -21.07
N LYS A 180 -8.85 12.77 -20.75
CA LYS A 180 -9.92 12.90 -21.77
C LYS A 180 -10.78 14.14 -21.53
N MET A 181 -10.45 15.24 -22.22
CA MET A 181 -11.30 15.95 -23.20
C MET A 181 -10.71 17.33 -23.55
N ASP A 182 -9.46 17.37 -24.01
CA ASP A 182 -8.84 18.53 -24.67
C ASP A 182 -8.14 18.06 -25.94
N GLY A 183 -8.95 17.67 -26.93
CA GLY A 183 -8.45 17.24 -28.22
C GLY A 183 -9.41 17.61 -29.34
N THR A 184 -9.50 18.90 -29.66
CA THR A 184 -9.84 19.32 -31.03
C THR A 184 -8.80 18.75 -31.99
N PRO A 185 -9.19 18.27 -33.18
CA PRO A 185 -8.26 17.65 -34.11
C PRO A 185 -7.40 18.74 -34.75
N SER A 186 -6.10 18.75 -34.44
CA SER A 186 -5.12 19.52 -35.22
C SER A 186 -4.11 18.60 -35.89
N ALA A 187 -3.80 19.00 -37.11
CA ALA A 187 -3.04 18.35 -38.16
C ALA A 187 -1.76 17.63 -37.71
N GLY A 188 -1.45 16.56 -38.46
CA GLY A 188 -0.38 15.63 -38.18
C GLY A 188 1.03 16.18 -38.34
N ASN A 189 1.95 15.45 -37.72
CA ASN A 189 3.33 15.35 -38.16
C ASN A 189 3.72 13.85 -38.22
N PRO A 190 4.59 13.46 -39.17
CA PRO A 190 4.68 12.08 -39.66
C PRO A 190 5.54 11.17 -38.75
N PRO A 191 5.35 9.84 -38.84
CA PRO A 191 6.02 8.89 -37.95
C PRO A 191 7.50 8.68 -38.31
N LEU A 192 8.36 8.78 -37.29
CA LEU A 192 9.74 8.33 -37.35
C LEU A 192 9.81 6.81 -37.56
N HIS A 193 10.69 6.42 -38.46
CA HIS A 193 10.86 5.09 -39.04
C HIS A 193 10.94 3.93 -38.02
N ARG A 194 10.12 2.91 -38.27
CA ARG A 194 10.29 1.54 -37.74
C ARG A 194 11.53 0.89 -38.34
N HIS A 195 12.49 0.50 -37.49
CA HIS A 195 13.41 -0.58 -37.84
C HIS A 195 12.73 -1.93 -37.63
N ARG A 196 12.65 -2.65 -38.74
CA ARG A 196 11.94 -3.92 -38.95
C ARG A 196 12.91 -5.06 -38.69
N HIS A 197 12.88 -5.69 -37.51
CA HIS A 197 13.51 -7.00 -37.34
C HIS A 197 12.52 -8.11 -37.70
N ARG A 198 12.93 -8.88 -38.71
CA ARG A 198 12.23 -10.03 -39.28
C ARG A 198 12.05 -11.13 -38.23
N ARG A 199 10.85 -11.69 -38.19
CA ARG A 199 10.53 -12.99 -37.58
C ARG A 199 11.35 -14.08 -38.27
N ARG A 200 11.95 -14.97 -37.48
CA ARG A 200 12.14 -16.37 -37.86
C ARG A 200 11.36 -17.24 -36.90
N SER A 201 10.67 -18.17 -37.53
CA SER A 201 9.79 -19.21 -37.03
C SER A 201 10.56 -20.30 -36.28
N ASP A 202 9.78 -21.17 -35.65
CA ASP A 202 10.10 -22.56 -35.28
C ASP A 202 10.58 -22.78 -33.84
N ALA A 203 9.59 -23.06 -32.99
CA ALA A 203 9.75 -23.83 -31.75
C ALA A 203 9.52 -25.32 -32.04
N PRO A 204 10.26 -26.23 -31.37
CA PRO A 204 9.81 -27.59 -31.10
C PRO A 204 9.49 -27.81 -29.60
N PRO A 205 8.70 -28.85 -29.27
CA PRO A 205 7.96 -28.96 -28.02
C PRO A 205 8.74 -29.60 -26.86
N LEU A 206 8.24 -29.37 -25.63
CA LEU A 206 8.67 -30.02 -24.39
C LEU A 206 8.19 -31.48 -24.32
N PRO A 207 8.95 -32.40 -23.71
CA PRO A 207 8.46 -33.74 -23.41
C PRO A 207 7.68 -33.81 -22.09
N SER A 208 6.68 -34.69 -22.11
CA SER A 208 5.84 -35.15 -21.01
C SER A 208 6.54 -36.21 -20.14
N ASP A 209 5.84 -36.60 -19.06
CA ASP A 209 6.03 -37.75 -18.17
C ASP A 209 6.71 -37.40 -16.83
N SER A 210 6.33 -37.92 -15.66
CA SER A 210 5.21 -38.72 -15.16
C SER A 210 5.32 -38.74 -13.62
N ILE A 211 4.18 -38.74 -12.91
CA ILE A 211 3.78 -39.56 -11.74
C ILE A 211 4.93 -40.01 -10.79
N THR A 212 4.92 -39.76 -9.47
CA THR A 212 4.28 -40.65 -8.47
C THR A 212 4.41 -40.08 -7.04
N SER A 213 3.37 -40.34 -6.23
CA SER A 213 3.22 -40.35 -4.76
C SER A 213 4.43 -40.17 -3.83
N LEU A 214 4.17 -39.55 -2.67
CA LEU A 214 4.40 -40.20 -1.37
C LEU A 214 3.51 -39.61 -0.26
N ARG A 215 2.69 -40.50 0.32
CA ARG A 215 1.94 -40.34 1.56
C ARG A 215 2.87 -40.57 2.76
N HIS A 216 2.47 -39.98 3.89
CA HIS A 216 2.66 -40.47 5.27
C HIS A 216 4.08 -40.53 5.83
N ILE A 217 4.35 -39.66 6.81
CA ILE A 217 4.99 -40.09 8.06
C ILE A 217 4.20 -39.48 9.23
N ARG A 218 3.77 -40.36 10.14
CA ARG A 218 3.15 -40.09 11.44
C ARG A 218 3.96 -40.88 12.46
N SER A 219 4.55 -40.22 13.44
CA SER A 219 4.95 -40.76 14.76
C SER A 219 5.49 -39.57 15.57
N GLN A 220 4.81 -39.07 16.59
CA GLN A 220 4.72 -39.58 17.98
C GLN A 220 6.02 -39.48 18.79
N SER A 221 5.81 -39.25 20.09
CA SER A 221 6.74 -39.05 21.22
C SER A 221 7.27 -37.61 21.37
N GLU A 222 7.28 -36.97 22.55
CA GLU A 222 6.99 -37.45 23.90
C GLU A 222 6.78 -36.26 24.85
N SER A 223 6.10 -36.58 25.95
CA SER A 223 5.88 -35.80 27.15
C SER A 223 7.16 -35.39 27.88
N GLY A 224 7.18 -34.19 28.46
CA GLY A 224 8.22 -33.74 29.38
C GLY A 224 7.70 -32.65 30.31
N SER A 225 7.24 -33.07 31.49
CA SER A 225 6.86 -32.28 32.66
C SER A 225 8.09 -31.70 33.39
N GLY A 226 7.90 -30.56 34.06
CA GLY A 226 8.79 -30.05 35.14
C GLY A 226 8.92 -28.52 35.05
N SER A 227 8.14 -27.75 35.80
CA SER A 227 8.44 -27.27 37.17
C SER A 227 9.86 -26.71 37.32
N ASP A 228 10.00 -25.38 37.42
CA ASP A 228 10.29 -24.75 38.71
C ASP A 228 10.36 -23.23 38.62
N ALA A 229 9.79 -22.61 39.64
CA ALA A 229 9.94 -21.22 40.02
C ALA A 229 11.30 -20.99 40.70
N TYR A 230 11.80 -19.75 40.64
CA TYR A 230 12.53 -18.98 41.68
C TYR A 230 13.22 -17.83 40.92
N SER A 231 12.79 -16.58 41.07
CA SER A 231 13.12 -15.64 42.16
C SER A 231 13.96 -14.50 41.60
N SER A 232 13.31 -13.33 41.58
CA SER A 232 13.83 -12.00 41.89
C SER A 232 15.30 -11.91 42.32
N HIS A 233 16.03 -10.98 41.71
CA HIS A 233 16.99 -10.13 42.43
C HIS A 233 16.94 -8.70 41.86
N HIS A 234 16.47 -7.79 42.71
CA HIS A 234 16.72 -6.36 42.63
C HIS A 234 18.23 -6.09 42.73
N HIS A 235 18.74 -5.14 41.95
CA HIS A 235 19.85 -4.29 42.37
C HIS A 235 19.52 -2.83 42.05
N HIS A 236 19.25 -2.09 43.11
CA HIS A 236 19.35 -0.63 43.16
C HIS A 236 20.83 -0.25 43.03
N HIS A 237 21.14 0.74 42.22
CA HIS A 237 22.26 1.64 42.47
C HIS A 237 21.83 3.08 42.16
N HIS A 238 21.78 3.88 43.23
CA HIS A 238 21.81 5.33 43.19
C HIS A 238 23.20 5.80 42.76
N HIS A 239 23.26 6.85 41.93
CA HIS A 239 24.24 7.91 42.15
C HIS A 239 23.68 9.27 41.76
N HIS A 240 23.87 10.19 42.68
CA HIS A 240 23.46 11.59 42.68
C HIS A 240 24.40 12.50 41.84
N HIS A 241 23.79 13.60 41.38
CA HIS A 241 24.33 14.96 41.20
C HIS A 241 25.53 15.20 40.27
N HIS A 242 25.35 16.11 39.29
CA HIS A 242 25.70 17.53 39.51
C HIS A 242 25.08 18.46 38.44
N HIS A 243 24.47 19.53 38.95
CA HIS A 243 24.13 20.76 38.23
C HIS A 243 25.41 21.52 37.85
N HIS A 244 25.46 22.10 36.66
CA HIS A 244 26.05 23.42 36.46
C HIS A 244 25.40 24.12 35.25
N GLN A 245 24.65 25.17 35.56
CA GLN A 245 24.37 26.27 34.65
C GLN A 245 25.62 27.15 34.55
N PHE A 246 25.92 27.65 33.35
CA PHE A 246 26.51 28.98 33.18
C PHE A 246 26.00 29.61 31.88
N SER A 247 25.92 30.93 31.94
CA SER A 247 25.11 31.82 31.13
C SER A 247 26.00 32.69 30.23
N ARG A 248 25.44 33.06 29.07
CA ARG A 248 25.56 34.33 28.32
C ARG A 248 26.87 34.74 27.62
N ASP A 249 26.62 35.07 26.35
CA ASP A 249 27.02 36.25 25.56
C ASP A 249 28.49 36.50 25.23
N THR A 250 28.77 36.58 23.92
CA THR A 250 29.43 37.77 23.33
C THR A 250 29.18 37.82 21.83
N GLN A 251 28.57 38.92 21.40
CA GLN A 251 28.55 39.41 20.02
C GLN A 251 29.92 40.04 19.72
N THR A 252 30.48 39.76 18.54
CA THR A 252 31.38 40.71 17.86
C THR A 252 31.16 40.64 16.35
N SER A 253 30.77 41.79 15.81
CA SER A 253 30.70 42.16 14.41
C SER A 253 32.08 42.35 13.78
N SER A 254 32.25 41.94 12.52
CA SER A 254 33.05 42.72 11.55
C SER A 254 32.69 42.31 10.12
N SER A 255 32.36 43.34 9.35
CA SER A 255 31.96 43.34 7.95
C SER A 255 33.18 43.32 7.02
N SER A 256 33.13 42.57 5.91
CA SER A 256 33.44 43.05 4.54
C SER A 256 33.70 41.89 3.57
N SER A 257 32.80 41.69 2.60
CA SER A 257 33.16 41.76 1.17
C SER A 257 31.90 41.55 0.33
N LEU A 258 31.38 42.64 -0.23
CA LEU A 258 30.51 42.62 -1.40
C LEU A 258 31.26 41.99 -2.57
N ALA A 259 30.67 40.95 -3.19
CA ALA A 259 30.58 40.78 -4.64
C ALA A 259 30.10 39.35 -4.96
N PHE A 260 28.80 39.17 -5.17
CA PHE A 260 28.16 38.27 -6.14
C PHE A 260 26.68 38.16 -5.77
N ARG A 261 25.89 39.16 -6.19
CA ARG A 261 24.44 39.13 -6.03
C ARG A 261 23.80 39.73 -7.27
N GLU A 262 23.69 38.92 -8.30
CA GLU A 262 22.70 39.10 -9.36
C GLU A 262 22.42 37.75 -10.05
N HIS A 263 21.15 37.50 -10.34
CA HIS A 263 20.55 36.28 -10.93
C HIS A 263 20.37 35.04 -10.04
N MET A 264 19.50 35.17 -9.04
CA MET A 264 18.56 34.09 -8.67
C MET A 264 17.15 34.67 -8.74
N GLN A 265 16.56 34.65 -9.94
CA GLN A 265 15.12 34.81 -10.08
C GLN A 265 14.46 33.73 -9.23
N HIS A 266 13.57 34.15 -8.35
CA HIS A 266 12.73 33.31 -7.51
C HIS A 266 11.84 32.40 -8.38
N HIS A 267 12.38 31.28 -8.83
CA HIS A 267 11.55 30.12 -9.16
C HIS A 267 11.12 29.50 -7.84
N HIS A 268 9.96 29.93 -7.33
CA HIS A 268 9.18 29.07 -6.46
C HIS A 268 8.99 27.75 -7.21
N PRO A 269 9.41 26.59 -6.67
CA PRO A 269 9.02 25.34 -7.27
C PRO A 269 7.50 25.28 -7.18
N HIS A 270 6.83 25.38 -8.33
CA HIS A 270 5.45 24.97 -8.42
C HIS A 270 5.39 23.54 -7.90
N SER A 271 4.84 23.36 -6.70
CA SER A 271 4.45 22.05 -6.18
C SER A 271 3.57 21.42 -7.26
N HIS A 272 4.12 20.46 -8.00
CA HIS A 272 3.36 19.73 -9.00
C HIS A 272 2.34 18.91 -8.22
N ARG A 273 1.13 19.46 -8.01
CA ARG A 273 0.06 18.70 -7.35
C ARG A 273 -0.23 17.50 -8.22
N ILE A 274 -0.28 16.32 -7.60
CA ILE A 274 -0.55 15.08 -8.32
C ILE A 274 -2.06 15.08 -8.56
N PRO A 275 -2.53 14.90 -9.80
CA PRO A 275 -3.96 14.87 -10.09
C PRO A 275 -4.59 13.60 -9.48
N GLY A 276 -5.84 13.70 -9.01
CA GLY A 276 -6.59 12.58 -8.46
C GLY A 276 -7.77 13.03 -7.59
N THR A 277 -8.70 12.12 -7.31
CA THR A 277 -9.82 12.36 -6.38
C THR A 277 -9.48 11.69 -5.05
N GLY A 278 -9.33 12.49 -3.99
CA GLY A 278 -8.99 11.98 -2.65
C GLY A 278 -10.06 11.04 -2.11
N TRP A 279 -9.70 10.25 -1.10
CA TRP A 279 -10.60 9.27 -0.48
C TRP A 279 -10.91 9.66 0.96
N TYR A 280 -12.17 9.73 1.38
CA TYR A 280 -12.48 9.85 2.80
C TYR A 280 -12.23 8.54 3.54
N ASN A 281 -11.97 8.61 4.86
CA ASN A 281 -11.99 7.42 5.69
C ASN A 281 -13.35 6.71 5.54
N THR A 282 -13.33 5.39 5.35
CA THR A 282 -14.52 4.55 5.06
C THR A 282 -15.28 4.89 3.78
N GLU A 283 -14.77 5.76 2.91
CA GLU A 283 -15.31 5.89 1.57
C GLU A 283 -15.17 4.57 0.82
N TYR A 284 -16.21 4.21 0.05
CA TYR A 284 -16.15 3.09 -0.86
C TYR A 284 -16.50 3.52 -2.29
N ARG A 285 -15.80 2.92 -3.25
CA ARG A 285 -16.10 3.03 -4.68
C ARG A 285 -16.18 1.63 -5.28
N SER A 286 -17.07 1.46 -6.25
CA SER A 286 -17.33 0.16 -6.87
C SER A 286 -16.73 0.10 -8.26
N TYR A 287 -16.10 -1.01 -8.61
CA TYR A 287 -15.40 -1.23 -9.87
C TYR A 287 -15.77 -2.57 -10.48
N ASN A 288 -15.74 -2.64 -11.81
CA ASN A 288 -15.71 -3.91 -12.53
C ASN A 288 -14.33 -4.09 -13.15
N PHE A 289 -13.94 -5.34 -13.41
CA PHE A 289 -12.74 -5.59 -14.20
C PHE A 289 -12.93 -5.19 -15.66
N GLY A 290 -11.91 -4.56 -16.21
CA GLY A 290 -11.73 -4.33 -17.63
C GLY A 290 -10.36 -4.79 -18.09
N ASN A 291 -10.11 -4.67 -19.39
CA ASN A 291 -8.79 -4.90 -19.97
C ASN A 291 -8.26 -3.59 -20.54
N ASN A 292 -7.01 -3.27 -20.22
CA ASN A 292 -6.31 -2.15 -20.84
C ASN A 292 -6.13 -2.47 -22.34
N PRO A 293 -6.66 -1.64 -23.26
CA PRO A 293 -6.64 -1.95 -24.69
C PRO A 293 -5.24 -1.91 -25.29
N ARG A 294 -4.27 -1.26 -24.64
CA ARG A 294 -2.88 -1.17 -25.13
C ARG A 294 -2.01 -2.30 -24.60
N SER A 295 -2.09 -2.59 -23.31
CA SER A 295 -1.21 -3.56 -22.65
C SER A 295 -1.84 -4.95 -22.49
N GLY A 296 -3.16 -5.06 -22.66
CA GLY A 296 -3.93 -6.28 -22.37
C GLY A 296 -4.03 -6.61 -20.88
N ARG A 297 -3.49 -5.76 -20.00
CA ARG A 297 -3.47 -5.98 -18.55
C ARG A 297 -4.86 -5.79 -17.95
N VAL A 298 -5.11 -6.50 -16.86
CA VAL A 298 -6.32 -6.33 -16.05
C VAL A 298 -6.31 -4.96 -15.36
N ILE A 299 -7.40 -4.21 -15.54
CA ILE A 299 -7.63 -2.90 -14.92
C ILE A 299 -8.97 -2.88 -14.18
N LEU A 300 -9.16 -1.87 -13.34
CA LEU A 300 -10.43 -1.59 -12.69
C LEU A 300 -11.11 -0.41 -13.38
N VAL A 301 -12.39 -0.58 -13.70
CA VAL A 301 -13.22 0.47 -14.28
C VAL A 301 -14.31 0.79 -13.28
N GLU A 302 -14.33 2.02 -12.77
CA GLU A 302 -15.34 2.43 -11.79
C GLU A 302 -16.74 2.26 -12.40
N THR A 303 -17.73 1.84 -11.60
CA THR A 303 -19.11 1.72 -12.10
C THR A 303 -19.76 3.09 -12.23
N GLU A 304 -20.72 3.21 -13.13
CA GLU A 304 -21.50 4.45 -13.29
C GLU A 304 -22.23 4.84 -12.00
N GLN A 305 -22.80 3.87 -11.28
CA GLN A 305 -23.45 4.15 -10.00
C GLN A 305 -22.47 4.68 -8.96
N SER A 306 -21.23 4.19 -8.96
CA SER A 306 -20.19 4.69 -8.05
C SER A 306 -19.81 6.13 -8.36
N ARG A 307 -19.52 6.44 -9.64
CA ARG A 307 -19.25 7.81 -10.08
C ARG A 307 -20.40 8.76 -9.78
N ALA A 308 -21.64 8.34 -10.05
CA ALA A 308 -22.82 9.16 -9.79
C ALA A 308 -22.99 9.50 -8.30
N ARG A 309 -22.68 8.56 -7.38
CA ARG A 309 -22.74 8.81 -5.92
C ARG A 309 -21.77 9.88 -5.44
N ARG A 310 -20.59 9.99 -6.05
CA ARG A 310 -19.55 10.96 -5.65
C ARG A 310 -19.51 12.22 -6.49
N SER A 311 -20.20 12.24 -7.64
CA SER A 311 -20.29 13.41 -8.51
C SER A 311 -20.72 14.66 -7.73
N GLY A 312 -19.90 15.72 -7.78
CA GLY A 312 -20.15 16.97 -7.04
C GLY A 312 -19.69 16.97 -5.57
N ASN A 313 -19.18 15.84 -5.06
CA ASN A 313 -18.58 15.71 -3.73
C ASN A 313 -17.14 15.17 -3.80
N ASP A 314 -16.52 15.24 -4.98
CA ASP A 314 -15.14 14.83 -5.20
C ASP A 314 -14.21 15.71 -4.37
N GLN A 315 -13.45 15.10 -3.47
CA GLN A 315 -12.45 15.82 -2.71
C GLN A 315 -11.14 15.94 -3.47
N PRO A 316 -10.42 17.06 -3.29
CA PRO A 316 -9.01 17.10 -3.63
C PRO A 316 -8.25 16.08 -2.76
N LEU A 317 -7.10 15.63 -3.25
CA LEU A 317 -6.17 14.85 -2.44
C LEU A 317 -5.91 15.56 -1.11
N SER A 318 -6.00 14.79 -0.02
CA SER A 318 -5.57 15.26 1.28
C SER A 318 -4.06 15.58 1.27
N ARG A 319 -3.61 16.42 2.20
CA ARG A 319 -2.17 16.71 2.36
C ARG A 319 -1.34 15.45 2.60
N GLU A 320 -1.93 14.48 3.31
CA GLU A 320 -1.31 13.19 3.59
C GLU A 320 -1.14 12.36 2.31
N GLU A 321 -2.21 12.20 1.52
CA GLU A 321 -2.17 11.51 0.22
C GLU A 321 -1.14 12.18 -0.72
N GLN A 322 -1.20 13.50 -0.85
CA GLN A 322 -0.25 14.26 -1.67
C GLN A 322 1.20 14.07 -1.20
N SER A 323 1.43 14.03 0.12
CA SER A 323 2.77 13.81 0.69
C SER A 323 3.28 12.40 0.44
N ASN A 324 2.42 11.39 0.57
CA ASN A 324 2.77 9.99 0.32
C ASN A 324 3.08 9.75 -1.17
N LEU A 325 2.24 10.28 -2.07
CA LEU A 325 2.48 10.20 -3.51
C LEU A 325 3.76 10.93 -3.93
N HIS A 326 4.04 12.12 -3.36
CA HIS A 326 5.33 12.77 -3.60
C HIS A 326 6.51 11.98 -3.07
N ARG A 327 6.37 11.30 -1.93
CA ARG A 327 7.42 10.45 -1.36
C ARG A 327 7.74 9.28 -2.28
N THR A 328 6.73 8.62 -2.86
CA THR A 328 6.96 7.49 -3.78
C THR A 328 7.66 7.92 -5.06
N GLU A 329 7.26 9.05 -5.65
CA GLU A 329 7.92 9.64 -6.82
C GLU A 329 9.37 10.07 -6.52
N SER A 330 9.59 10.73 -5.38
CA SER A 330 10.92 11.20 -4.98
C SER A 330 11.88 10.01 -4.76
N LYS A 331 11.37 8.93 -4.16
CA LYS A 331 12.15 7.70 -3.98
C LYS A 331 12.47 7.02 -5.30
N GLN A 332 11.51 6.96 -6.23
CA GLN A 332 11.74 6.43 -7.57
C GLN A 332 12.89 7.16 -8.26
N LYS A 333 12.87 8.51 -8.25
CA LYS A 333 13.93 9.33 -8.83
C LYS A 333 15.29 9.06 -8.18
N ALA A 334 15.33 8.95 -6.85
CA ALA A 334 16.56 8.67 -6.13
C ALA A 334 17.15 7.28 -6.44
N GLU A 335 16.30 6.25 -6.68
CA GLU A 335 16.76 4.93 -7.09
C GLU A 335 17.28 4.92 -8.53
N GLU A 336 16.60 5.61 -9.44
CA GLU A 336 17.04 5.76 -10.84
C GLU A 336 18.38 6.50 -10.93
N GLU A 337 18.56 7.57 -10.17
CA GLU A 337 19.82 8.31 -10.12
C GLU A 337 20.97 7.44 -9.60
N LYS A 338 20.75 6.68 -8.52
CA LYS A 338 21.74 5.72 -8.00
C LYS A 338 22.09 4.64 -9.03
N ALA A 339 21.09 4.13 -9.75
CA ALA A 339 21.30 3.13 -10.80
C ALA A 339 22.12 3.70 -11.96
N TYR A 340 21.82 4.93 -12.39
CA TYR A 340 22.56 5.64 -13.42
C TYR A 340 24.02 5.88 -13.00
N GLN A 341 24.26 6.44 -11.81
CA GLN A 341 25.61 6.67 -11.29
C GLN A 341 26.43 5.37 -11.21
N LYS A 342 25.81 4.25 -10.80
CA LYS A 342 26.46 2.94 -10.78
C LYS A 342 26.83 2.47 -12.20
N ALA A 343 25.92 2.61 -13.17
CA ALA A 343 26.18 2.23 -14.55
C ALA A 343 27.28 3.09 -15.20
N SER A 344 27.24 4.41 -15.01
CA SER A 344 28.25 5.34 -15.52
C SER A 344 29.61 5.15 -14.84
N GLY A 345 29.64 4.87 -13.54
CA GLY A 345 30.88 4.56 -12.81
C GLY A 345 31.51 3.22 -13.21
N ILE A 346 30.73 2.28 -13.75
CA ILE A 346 31.24 1.06 -14.39
C ILE A 346 31.80 1.40 -15.77
N GLN A 347 31.09 2.20 -16.59
CA GLN A 347 31.57 2.61 -17.91
C GLN A 347 32.84 3.45 -17.87
N ALA A 348 33.05 4.27 -16.84
CA ALA A 348 34.27 5.06 -16.66
C ALA A 348 35.50 4.23 -16.21
N LYS A 349 35.31 2.96 -15.86
CA LYS A 349 36.37 2.04 -15.39
C LYS A 349 36.71 0.93 -16.40
N VAL A 350 36.04 0.90 -17.56
CA VAL A 350 36.25 -0.10 -18.62
C VAL A 350 37.12 0.46 -19.73
#